data_AF-A0A2X2BH09-F1
#
_entry.id   AF-A0A2X2BH09-F1
#
_cell.length_a   1.000
_cell.length_b   1.000
_cell.length_c   1.000
_cell.angle_alpha   90.00
_cell.angle_beta   90.00
_cell.angle_gamma   90.00
#
_symmetry.space_group_name_H-M   'P 1'
#
loop_
_entity.id
_entity.type
_entity.pdbx_description
1 polymer ?
#
loop_
_entity_poly.entity_id
_entity_poly.type
_entity_poly.pdbx_seq_one_letter_code
_entity_poly.pdbx_strand_id
1 'polypeptide(L)'
;MYLERVEIAGFRGLNRLSLPLDMNTVLVGENAWGKTSLLDALTLSLGIETYQYAFTAEDFHRLPNEPENSKKNLQIILTFTESRPGRHRSYRFS
;
A
#
# COMPACT_ATOMS: atom_id res chain seq x y z
N MET A 1 8.91 -13.71 6.68
CA MET A 1 7.82 -12.73 6.77
C MET A 1 7.63 -12.17 5.38
N TYR A 2 6.40 -12.12 4.87
CA TYR A 2 6.06 -11.50 3.59
C TYR A 2 4.75 -10.74 3.74
N LEU A 3 4.50 -9.80 2.83
CA LEU A 3 3.24 -9.05 2.78
C LEU A 3 2.17 -9.97 2.17
N GLU A 4 1.16 -10.32 2.96
CA GLU A 4 0.08 -11.24 2.56
C GLU A 4 -1.14 -10.48 2.02
N ARG A 5 -1.32 -9.24 2.47
CA ARG A 5 -2.45 -8.40 2.04
C ARG A 5 -2.08 -6.94 2.11
N VAL A 6 -2.58 -6.21 1.13
CA VAL A 6 -2.58 -4.76 1.10
C VAL A 6 -4.01 -4.26 0.93
N GLU A 7 -4.42 -3.33 1.79
CA GLU A 7 -5.69 -2.60 1.66
C GLU A 7 -5.38 -1.11 1.62
N ILE A 8 -5.92 -0.44 0.60
CA ILE A 8 -5.71 0.99 0.37
C ILE A 8 -7.06 1.64 0.16
N ALA A 9 -7.31 2.74 0.84
CA ALA A 9 -8.45 3.62 0.59
C ALA A 9 -7.99 5.07 0.52
N GLY A 10 -8.52 5.80 -0.45
CA GLY A 10 -8.32 7.24 -0.58
C GLY A 10 -6.91 7.67 -0.96
N PHE A 11 -6.16 6.89 -1.74
CA PHE A 11 -4.78 7.20 -2.14
C PHE A 11 -4.62 7.42 -3.64
N ARG A 12 -4.29 8.65 -4.07
CA ARG A 12 -4.02 9.02 -5.48
C ARG A 12 -5.07 8.46 -6.45
N GLY A 13 -4.69 7.58 -7.38
CA GLY A 13 -5.61 6.95 -8.34
C GLY A 13 -6.51 5.85 -7.74
N LEU A 14 -6.32 5.48 -6.47
CA LEU A 14 -7.04 4.41 -5.79
C LEU A 14 -8.11 4.98 -4.84
N ASN A 15 -9.37 4.80 -5.20
CA ASN A 15 -10.48 5.05 -4.27
C ASN A 15 -10.50 3.98 -3.17
N ARG A 16 -10.56 2.70 -3.55
CA ARG A 16 -10.46 1.56 -2.63
C ARG A 16 -9.92 0.32 -3.33
N LEU A 17 -8.98 -0.36 -2.68
CA LEU A 17 -8.36 -1.60 -3.15
C LEU A 17 -8.14 -2.52 -1.95
N SER A 18 -8.39 -3.81 -2.12
CA SER A 18 -7.97 -4.86 -1.19
C SER A 18 -7.46 -6.02 -2.02
N LEU A 19 -6.18 -6.35 -1.88
CA LEU A 19 -5.51 -7.35 -2.70
C LEU A 19 -4.73 -8.34 -1.80
N PRO A 20 -5.03 -9.65 -1.88
CA PRO A 20 -4.14 -10.66 -1.34
C PRO A 20 -2.86 -10.74 -2.19
N LEU A 21 -1.74 -10.99 -1.54
CA LEU A 21 -0.42 -11.08 -2.13
C LEU A 21 0.23 -12.39 -1.69
N ASP A 22 0.92 -13.02 -2.64
CA ASP A 22 1.81 -14.15 -2.38
C ASP A 22 3.28 -13.71 -2.50
N MET A 23 4.21 -14.64 -2.26
CA MET A 23 5.65 -14.39 -2.43
C MET A 23 5.99 -13.78 -3.79
N ASN A 24 5.26 -14.18 -4.83
CA ASN A 24 5.36 -13.64 -6.17
C ASN A 24 3.98 -13.24 -6.66
N THR A 25 3.75 -11.94 -6.81
CA THR A 25 2.48 -11.41 -7.33
C THR A 25 2.74 -10.64 -8.62
N VAL A 26 1.97 -10.92 -9.66
CA VAL A 26 2.00 -10.16 -10.92
C VAL A 26 0.78 -9.24 -10.98
N LEU A 27 1.02 -7.93 -11.09
CA LEU A 27 -0.04 -6.93 -11.19
C LEU A 27 -0.35 -6.65 -12.67
N VAL A 28 -1.54 -7.01 -13.11
CA VAL A 28 -2.03 -6.76 -14.48
C VAL A 28 -3.31 -5.94 -14.42
N GLY A 29 -3.45 -4.99 -15.33
CA GLY A 29 -4.64 -4.18 -15.51
C GLY A 29 -4.41 -3.09 -16.54
N GLU A 30 -5.46 -2.35 -16.89
CA GLU A 30 -5.38 -1.26 -17.86
C GLU A 30 -4.61 -0.05 -17.33
N ASN A 31 -4.20 0.84 -18.23
CA ASN A 31 -3.65 2.13 -17.84
C ASN A 31 -4.69 2.89 -17.00
N ALA A 32 -4.22 3.68 -16.02
CA ALA A 32 -5.05 4.39 -15.04
C ALA A 32 -5.84 3.54 -14.02
N TRP A 33 -5.78 2.20 -14.03
CA TRP A 33 -6.40 1.35 -13.00
C TRP A 33 -5.78 1.53 -11.58
N GLY A 34 -4.65 2.23 -11.45
CA GLY A 34 -4.02 2.52 -10.15
C GLY A 34 -2.85 1.62 -9.79
N LYS A 35 -2.28 0.87 -10.76
CA LYS A 35 -1.06 0.05 -10.57
C LYS A 35 0.11 0.85 -9.99
N THR A 36 0.41 1.99 -10.61
CA THR A 36 1.48 2.88 -10.15
C THR A 36 1.17 3.40 -8.75
N SER A 37 -0.07 3.82 -8.48
CA SER A 37 -0.48 4.26 -7.14
C SER A 37 -0.36 3.15 -6.08
N LEU A 38 -0.62 1.89 -6.42
CA LEU A 38 -0.40 0.77 -5.50
C LEU A 38 1.09 0.61 -5.18
N LEU A 39 1.96 0.62 -6.21
CA LEU A 39 3.41 0.51 -6.00
C LEU A 39 3.95 1.69 -5.20
N ASP A 40 3.51 2.91 -5.49
CA ASP A 40 3.87 4.12 -4.73
C ASP A 40 3.47 3.98 -3.26
N ALA A 41 2.22 3.58 -2.98
CA ALA A 41 1.74 3.39 -1.62
C ALA A 41 2.59 2.38 -0.84
N LEU A 42 3.00 1.29 -1.48
CA LEU A 42 3.89 0.28 -0.89
C LEU A 42 5.29 0.83 -0.65
N THR A 43 5.87 1.52 -1.63
CA THR A 43 7.21 2.13 -1.52
C THR A 43 7.28 3.14 -0.36
N LEU A 44 6.26 4.01 -0.26
CA LEU A 44 6.17 5.02 0.80
C LEU A 44 5.95 4.37 2.17
N SER A 45 5.05 3.39 2.26
CA SER A 45 4.71 2.74 3.54
C SER A 45 5.83 1.84 4.08
N LEU A 46 6.63 1.25 3.18
CA LEU A 46 7.76 0.38 3.54
C LEU A 46 9.08 1.16 3.71
N GLY A 47 9.09 2.47 3.41
CA GLY A 47 10.27 3.32 3.54
C GLY A 47 11.41 2.95 2.60
N ILE A 48 11.11 2.38 1.42
CA ILE A 48 12.12 1.84 0.49
C ILE A 48 12.98 2.95 -0.12
N GLU A 49 12.48 4.19 -0.19
CA GLU A 49 13.23 5.34 -0.77
C GLU A 49 13.05 6.67 -0.01
N THR A 50 12.16 6.71 0.98
CA THR A 50 11.75 7.94 1.66
C THR A 50 11.67 7.70 3.16
N TYR A 51 12.82 7.76 3.83
CA TYR A 51 12.85 7.76 5.29
C TYR A 51 12.11 9.02 5.76
N GLN A 52 10.96 8.85 6.44
CA GLN A 52 10.10 9.93 6.96
C GLN A 52 9.21 10.65 5.94
N TYR A 53 8.69 9.94 4.94
CA TYR A 53 7.67 10.53 4.07
C TYR A 53 6.46 11.06 4.85
N ALA A 54 6.08 12.30 4.58
CA ALA A 54 4.86 12.92 5.10
C ALA A 54 3.84 13.04 3.97
N PHE A 55 2.66 12.46 4.16
CA PHE A 55 1.57 12.55 3.19
C PHE A 55 1.14 14.00 2.97
N THR A 56 0.98 14.36 1.71
CA THR A 56 0.55 15.67 1.26
C THR A 56 -0.88 15.60 0.70
N ALA A 57 -1.49 16.75 0.42
CA ALA A 57 -2.83 16.80 -0.19
C ALA A 57 -2.90 16.09 -1.57
N GLU A 58 -1.77 15.95 -2.28
CA GLU A 58 -1.70 15.26 -3.57
C GLU A 58 -1.80 13.74 -3.45
N ASP A 59 -1.51 13.19 -2.27
CA ASP A 59 -1.59 11.76 -2.01
C ASP A 59 -3.03 11.29 -1.78
N PHE A 60 -3.95 12.19 -1.48
CA PHE A 60 -5.35 11.85 -1.26
C PHE A 60 -6.10 11.70 -2.59
N HIS A 61 -6.90 10.65 -2.69
CA HIS A 61 -7.80 10.44 -3.83
C HIS A 61 -8.76 11.63 -3.97
N ARG A 62 -9.02 12.02 -5.23
CA ARG A 62 -9.92 13.12 -5.58
C ARG A 62 -10.83 12.71 -6.70
N LEU A 63 -12.13 12.91 -6.51
CA LEU A 63 -13.09 12.81 -7.60
C LEU A 63 -13.10 14.09 -8.43
N PRO A 64 -13.32 14.01 -9.76
CA PRO A 64 -13.62 15.20 -10.55
C PRO A 64 -14.85 15.89 -9.96
N ASN A 65 -14.75 17.19 -9.67
CA ASN A 65 -15.81 18.03 -9.09
C ASN A 65 -16.09 17.85 -7.59
N GLU A 66 -15.19 17.24 -6.83
CA GLU A 66 -15.33 17.19 -5.37
C GLU A 66 -15.02 18.56 -4.74
N PRO A 67 -15.84 19.04 -3.78
CA PRO A 67 -15.57 20.32 -3.11
C PRO A 67 -14.25 20.28 -2.32
N GLU A 68 -13.52 21.40 -2.33
CA GLU A 68 -12.22 21.58 -1.64
C GLU A 68 -12.25 21.11 -0.17
N ASN A 69 -13.36 21.37 0.55
CA ASN A 69 -13.53 21.05 1.97
C ASN A 69 -14.10 19.64 2.25
N SER A 70 -14.15 18.75 1.26
CA SER A 70 -14.54 17.36 1.50
C SER A 70 -13.57 16.70 2.49
N LYS A 71 -14.10 16.02 3.52
CA LYS A 71 -13.28 15.24 4.44
C LYS A 71 -12.71 14.04 3.69
N LYS A 72 -11.40 14.04 3.49
CA LYS A 72 -10.67 12.93 2.86
C LYS A 72 -9.99 12.09 3.91
N ASN A 73 -10.14 10.78 3.77
CA ASN A 73 -9.44 9.80 4.60
C ASN A 73 -8.51 9.01 3.70
N LEU A 74 -7.28 8.83 4.15
CA LEU A 74 -6.29 7.95 3.53
C LEU A 74 -6.03 6.83 4.52
N GLN A 75 -6.13 5.60 4.04
CA GLN A 75 -5.83 4.41 4.83
C GLN A 75 -4.98 3.46 4.00
N ILE A 76 -3.87 3.00 4.58
CA ILE A 76 -3.04 1.93 4.04
C ILE A 76 -2.86 0.91 5.17
N ILE A 77 -3.36 -0.31 4.95
CA ILE A 77 -3.22 -1.43 5.87
C ILE A 77 -2.33 -2.47 5.19
N LEU A 78 -1.23 -2.82 5.87
CA LEU A 78 -0.29 -3.83 5.45
C LEU A 78 -0.37 -5.00 6.42
N THR A 79 -0.80 -6.16 5.93
CA THR A 79 -0.86 -7.39 6.72
C THR A 79 0.27 -8.30 6.28
N PHE A 80 1.12 -8.67 7.24
CA PHE A 80 2.27 -9.52 7.02
C PHE A 80 2.06 -10.87 7.69
N THR A 81 2.62 -11.92 7.09
CA THR A 81 2.61 -13.28 7.65
C THR A 81 3.97 -13.95 7.56
N GLU A 82 4.19 -15.02 8.34
CA GLU A 82 5.42 -15.80 8.29
C GLU A 82 5.45 -16.70 7.04
N SER A 83 6.62 -16.85 6.41
CA SER A 83 6.77 -17.76 5.25
C SER A 83 6.80 -19.24 5.63
N ARG A 84 7.05 -19.54 6.91
CA ARG A 84 6.96 -20.85 7.55
C ARG A 84 6.61 -20.63 9.02
N PRO A 85 5.65 -21.36 9.61
CA PRO A 85 5.31 -21.23 11.02
C PRO A 85 6.53 -21.45 11.94
N GLY A 86 6.76 -20.55 12.90
CA GLY A 86 7.71 -20.73 13.99
C GLY A 86 9.11 -20.12 13.77
N ARG A 87 9.33 -19.36 12.70
CA ARG A 87 10.65 -18.80 12.39
C ARG A 87 11.02 -17.57 13.23
N HIS A 88 10.08 -16.94 13.93
CA HIS A 88 10.40 -15.90 14.93
C HIS A 88 11.22 -16.44 16.13
N ARG A 89 11.29 -17.78 16.32
CA ARG A 89 12.08 -18.44 17.38
C ARG A 89 13.49 -18.82 16.97
N SER A 90 13.86 -18.70 15.70
CA SER A 90 15.20 -19.03 15.24
C SER A 90 16.13 -17.86 15.55
N TYR A 91 17.15 -18.09 16.38
CA TYR A 91 18.18 -17.10 16.73
C TYR A 91 18.67 -16.39 15.47
N ARG A 92 18.50 -15.06 15.44
CA ARG A 92 19.22 -14.21 14.49
C ARG A 92 20.65 -14.15 15.02
N PHE A 93 21.64 -14.32 14.15
CA PHE A 93 23.09 -14.41 14.41
C PHE A 93 23.62 -15.84 14.68
N SER A 94 24.21 -16.41 13.64
CA SER A 94 25.35 -17.34 13.69
C SER A 94 26.44 -16.77 12.80
#